data_AF-A0A3D1SSJ1-F1
#
_entry.id   AF-A0A3D1SSJ1-F1
#
_cell.length_a   1.000
_cell.length_b   1.000
_cell.length_c   1.000
_cell.angle_alpha   90.00
_cell.angle_beta   90.00
_cell.angle_gamma   90.00
#
_symmetry.space_group_name_H-M   'P 1'
#
loop_
_entity.id
_entity.type
_entity.pdbx_description
1 polymer ?
#
loop_
_entity_poly.entity_id
_entity_poly.type
_entity_poly.pdbx_seq_one_letter_code
_entity_poly.pdbx_strand_id
1 'polypeptide(L)'
;DQLQLTLEQREKALREQQQTARELQQANSELQQATSLLLHADAHLRSVLSQRIHDQPKQQALRIRSLLGHWQHKLKMEAERDPSGRVAVQPISEALGKVRRISEELEGDLRGLQLLVEDAYQRRSLGLKLHLEKLIREDLPALHPESPLKVQPDLWALDALSHDLEQTEEGTKIAEAISYTVTQALLNVYNHAGASFATVQTVRKNGNIEVYISDDGRGFDTSSISPEKTSLFKARLKAREAGGILSIQSVPRPQVEHGTTVVLQLPIPQSEQRFTSGPLPESMYEM
;
A
#
# COMPACT_ATOMS: atom_id res chain seq x y z
N ASP A 1 55.97 25.28 -36.91
CA ASP A 1 54.94 24.56 -37.69
C ASP A 1 54.26 23.43 -36.90
N GLN A 2 54.94 22.36 -36.48
CA GLN A 2 54.29 21.26 -35.73
C GLN A 2 53.61 21.69 -34.41
N LEU A 3 54.24 22.58 -33.63
CA LEU A 3 53.71 23.09 -32.34
C LEU A 3 52.44 23.94 -32.50
N GLN A 4 52.34 24.72 -33.58
CA GLN A 4 51.12 25.49 -33.88
C GLN A 4 49.98 24.57 -34.30
N LEU A 5 50.28 23.54 -35.10
CA LEU A 5 49.31 22.53 -35.52
C LEU A 5 48.75 21.73 -34.34
N THR A 6 49.55 21.46 -33.31
CA THR A 6 49.09 20.77 -32.09
C THR A 6 48.26 21.67 -31.18
N LEU A 7 48.58 22.97 -31.09
CA LEU A 7 47.79 23.94 -30.34
C LEU A 7 46.40 24.16 -30.96
N GLU A 8 46.33 24.32 -32.29
CA GLU A 8 45.05 24.45 -33.01
C GLU A 8 44.16 23.21 -32.86
N GLN A 9 44.75 22.01 -32.97
CA GLN A 9 44.02 20.75 -32.72
C GLN A 9 43.47 20.67 -31.30
N ARG A 10 44.23 21.13 -30.30
CA ARG A 10 43.83 21.12 -28.90
C ARG A 10 42.76 22.17 -28.58
N GLU A 11 42.85 23.36 -29.17
CA GLU A 11 41.79 24.38 -29.08
C GLU A 11 40.49 23.91 -29.73
N LYS A 12 40.58 23.26 -30.90
CA LYS A 12 39.41 22.69 -31.56
C LYS A 12 38.74 21.61 -30.70
N ALA A 13 39.53 20.70 -30.14
CA ALA A 13 39.02 19.67 -29.24
C ALA A 13 38.39 20.26 -27.96
N LEU A 14 38.97 21.32 -27.39
CA LEU A 14 38.40 22.04 -26.24
C LEU A 14 37.06 22.70 -26.58
N ARG A 15 36.94 23.32 -27.76
CA ARG A 15 35.67 23.91 -28.22
C ARG A 15 34.61 22.85 -28.46
N GLU A 16 34.96 21.73 -29.10
CA GLU A 16 34.06 20.59 -29.28
C GLU A 16 33.60 20.03 -27.93
N GLN A 17 34.52 19.84 -26.97
CA GLN A 17 34.18 19.36 -25.63
C GLN A 17 33.26 20.33 -24.87
N GLN A 18 33.50 21.64 -24.97
CA GLN A 18 32.65 22.66 -24.35
C GLN A 18 31.26 22.72 -25.00
N GLN A 19 31.18 22.54 -26.32
CA GLN A 19 29.93 22.44 -27.06
C GLN A 19 29.12 21.23 -26.58
N THR A 20 29.75 20.04 -26.55
CA THR A 20 29.11 18.80 -26.07
C THR A 20 28.67 18.92 -24.61
N ALA A 21 29.48 19.53 -23.74
CA ALA A 21 29.11 19.73 -22.33
C ALA A 21 27.87 20.62 -22.18
N ARG A 22 27.75 21.70 -22.98
CA ARG A 22 26.57 22.56 -22.98
C ARG A 22 25.33 21.83 -23.49
N GLU A 23 25.47 21.08 -24.57
CA GLU A 23 24.38 20.25 -25.12
C GLU A 23 23.91 19.21 -24.09
N LEU A 24 24.84 18.56 -23.39
CA LEU A 24 24.51 17.60 -22.34
C LEU A 24 23.77 18.26 -21.17
N GLN A 25 24.23 19.45 -20.75
CA GLN A 25 23.62 20.19 -19.65
C GLN A 25 22.20 20.65 -20.01
N GLN A 26 22.00 21.10 -21.25
CA GLN A 26 20.69 21.47 -21.75
C GLN A 26 19.75 20.25 -21.84
N ALA A 27 20.22 19.14 -22.43
CA ALA A 27 19.45 17.90 -22.49
C ALA A 27 19.07 17.38 -21.10
N ASN A 28 19.98 17.48 -20.11
CA ASN A 28 19.69 17.07 -18.74
C ASN A 28 18.62 17.96 -18.08
N SER A 29 18.68 19.28 -18.30
CA SER A 29 17.64 20.20 -17.83
C SER A 29 16.27 19.90 -18.46
N GLU A 30 16.23 19.64 -19.77
CA GLU A 30 15.00 19.26 -20.48
C GLU A 30 14.44 17.94 -19.95
N LEU A 31 15.30 16.96 -19.68
CA LEU A 31 14.92 15.65 -19.14
C LEU A 31 14.39 15.77 -17.70
N GLN A 32 14.98 16.62 -16.88
CA GLN A 32 14.46 16.94 -15.54
C GLN A 32 13.08 17.60 -15.59
N GLN A 33 12.87 18.57 -16.51
CA GLN A 33 11.57 19.20 -16.70
C GLN A 33 10.51 18.20 -17.19
N ALA A 34 10.85 17.37 -18.17
CA ALA A 34 9.95 16.33 -18.69
C ALA A 34 9.57 15.32 -17.58
N THR A 35 10.54 14.91 -16.77
CA THR A 35 10.31 14.00 -15.63
C THR A 35 9.35 14.64 -14.61
N SER A 36 9.56 15.91 -14.28
CA SER A 36 8.68 16.65 -13.36
C SER A 36 7.24 16.74 -13.89
N LEU A 37 7.08 17.06 -15.18
CA LEU A 37 5.76 17.12 -15.83
C LEU A 37 5.06 15.75 -15.82
N LEU A 38 5.79 14.66 -16.09
CA LEU A 38 5.23 13.31 -16.04
C LEU A 38 4.80 12.92 -14.62
N LEU A 39 5.61 13.24 -13.60
CA LEU A 39 5.24 12.99 -12.20
C LEU A 39 3.99 13.78 -11.80
N HIS A 40 3.87 15.03 -12.23
CA HIS A 40 2.67 15.83 -11.99
C HIS A 40 1.45 15.29 -12.74
N ALA A 41 1.62 14.86 -13.98
CA ALA A 41 0.55 14.24 -14.76
C ALA A 41 0.09 12.91 -14.15
N ASP A 42 1.02 12.06 -13.70
CA ASP A 42 0.71 10.79 -13.01
C ASP A 42 -0.03 11.05 -11.68
N ALA A 43 0.47 11.97 -10.86
CA ALA A 43 -0.20 12.35 -9.62
C ALA A 43 -1.62 12.91 -9.87
N HIS A 44 -1.78 13.74 -10.91
CA HIS A 44 -3.09 14.25 -11.30
C HIS A 44 -4.02 13.15 -11.78
N LEU A 45 -3.55 12.24 -12.64
CA LEU A 45 -4.34 11.09 -13.11
C LEU A 45 -4.72 10.16 -11.96
N ARG A 46 -3.82 9.90 -11.00
CA ARG A 46 -4.13 9.13 -9.79
C ARG A 46 -5.18 9.84 -8.93
N SER A 47 -5.08 11.16 -8.78
CA SER A 47 -6.10 11.94 -8.07
C SER A 47 -7.46 11.87 -8.77
N VAL A 48 -7.50 12.01 -10.10
CA VAL A 48 -8.73 11.95 -10.89
C VAL A 48 -9.33 10.54 -10.88
N LEU A 49 -8.49 9.51 -11.00
CA LEU A 49 -8.90 8.12 -10.87
C LEU A 49 -9.43 7.85 -9.47
N SER A 50 -8.73 8.29 -8.42
CA SER A 50 -9.20 8.15 -7.05
C SER A 50 -10.56 8.83 -6.89
N GLN A 51 -10.73 10.07 -7.34
CA GLN A 51 -12.01 10.79 -7.31
C GLN A 51 -13.13 10.07 -8.08
N ARG A 52 -12.84 9.52 -9.27
CA ARG A 52 -13.84 8.76 -10.03
C ARG A 52 -14.22 7.45 -9.34
N ILE A 53 -13.24 6.74 -8.79
CA ILE A 53 -13.47 5.55 -7.97
C ILE A 53 -14.21 5.95 -6.69
N HIS A 54 -13.98 7.16 -6.16
CA HIS A 54 -14.58 7.70 -4.94
C HIS A 54 -16.09 7.91 -5.09
N ASP A 55 -16.54 8.53 -6.18
CA ASP A 55 -17.92 8.98 -6.28
C ASP A 55 -18.83 8.02 -7.06
N GLN A 56 -18.41 7.57 -8.25
CA GLN A 56 -19.33 6.87 -9.13
C GLN A 56 -19.76 5.48 -8.63
N PRO A 57 -18.84 4.57 -8.27
CA PRO A 57 -19.20 3.24 -7.81
C PRO A 57 -19.99 3.26 -6.49
N LYS A 58 -19.61 4.14 -5.54
CA LYS A 58 -20.32 4.31 -4.26
C LYS A 58 -21.79 4.74 -4.48
N GLN A 59 -22.01 5.73 -5.34
CA GLN A 59 -23.36 6.22 -5.65
C GLN A 59 -24.20 5.15 -6.36
N GLN A 60 -23.59 4.37 -7.26
CA GLN A 60 -24.25 3.25 -7.94
C GLN A 60 -24.62 2.13 -6.97
N ALA A 61 -23.70 1.70 -6.11
CA ALA A 61 -23.94 0.68 -5.09
C ALA A 61 -25.05 1.11 -4.11
N LEU A 62 -25.03 2.37 -3.64
CA LEU A 62 -26.07 2.92 -2.78
C LEU A 62 -27.46 2.91 -3.45
N ARG A 63 -27.51 3.24 -4.75
CA ARG A 63 -28.75 3.23 -5.52
C ARG A 63 -29.28 1.82 -5.73
N ILE A 64 -28.41 0.86 -6.08
CA ILE A 64 -28.75 -0.56 -6.18
C ILE A 64 -29.32 -1.06 -4.85
N ARG A 65 -28.64 -0.77 -3.73
CA ARG A 65 -29.08 -1.17 -2.38
C ARG A 65 -30.45 -0.61 -2.03
N SER A 66 -30.69 0.67 -2.30
CA SER A 66 -31.99 1.31 -2.05
C SER A 66 -33.12 0.65 -2.85
N LEU A 67 -32.87 0.32 -4.13
CA LEU A 67 -33.84 -0.36 -4.98
C LEU A 67 -34.11 -1.80 -4.49
N LEU A 68 -33.06 -2.56 -4.16
CA LEU A 68 -33.20 -3.92 -3.65
C LEU A 68 -33.96 -3.95 -2.32
N GLY A 69 -33.64 -3.03 -1.40
CA GLY A 69 -34.34 -2.89 -0.13
C GLY A 69 -35.81 -2.52 -0.31
N HIS A 70 -36.11 -1.60 -1.24
CA HIS A 70 -37.49 -1.24 -1.59
C HIS A 70 -38.29 -2.45 -2.09
N TRP A 71 -37.74 -3.21 -3.03
CA TRP A 71 -38.40 -4.40 -3.57
C TRP A 71 -38.56 -5.51 -2.54
N GLN A 72 -37.56 -5.76 -1.67
CA GLN A 72 -37.69 -6.71 -0.56
C GLN A 72 -38.84 -6.33 0.38
N HIS A 73 -38.92 -5.05 0.75
CA HIS A 73 -39.99 -4.58 1.64
C HIS A 73 -41.37 -4.69 0.98
N LYS A 74 -41.49 -4.27 -0.28
CA LYS A 74 -42.76 -4.35 -1.04
C LYS A 74 -43.25 -5.79 -1.19
N LEU A 75 -42.36 -6.71 -1.54
CA LEU A 75 -42.69 -8.13 -1.67
C LEU A 75 -43.12 -8.75 -0.33
N LYS A 76 -42.45 -8.38 0.77
CA LYS A 76 -42.83 -8.84 2.11
C LYS A 76 -44.25 -8.38 2.48
N MET A 77 -44.57 -7.11 2.23
CA MET A 77 -45.91 -6.55 2.47
C MET A 77 -47.00 -7.20 1.61
N GLU A 78 -46.69 -7.58 0.36
CA GLU A 78 -47.62 -8.30 -0.51
C GLU A 78 -47.84 -9.76 -0.07
N ALA A 79 -46.81 -10.45 0.40
CA ALA A 79 -46.94 -11.78 1.00
C ALA A 79 -47.81 -11.78 2.26
N GLU A 80 -47.63 -10.80 3.16
CA GLU A 80 -48.43 -10.68 4.38
C GLU A 80 -49.92 -10.39 4.09
N ARG A 81 -50.23 -9.88 2.89
CA ARG A 81 -51.60 -9.57 2.43
C ARG A 81 -52.23 -10.65 1.57
N ASP A 82 -51.53 -11.76 1.28
CA ASP A 82 -52.07 -12.91 0.54
C ASP A 82 -52.36 -14.09 1.50
N PRO A 83 -53.63 -14.28 1.94
CA PRO A 83 -54.01 -15.40 2.81
C PRO A 83 -53.95 -16.76 2.11
N SER A 84 -53.82 -16.78 0.78
CA SER A 84 -53.86 -18.00 -0.04
C SER A 84 -52.49 -18.59 -0.36
N GLY A 85 -51.40 -17.90 0.00
CA GLY A 85 -50.02 -18.38 -0.16
C GLY A 85 -49.58 -18.63 -1.60
N ARG A 86 -50.23 -17.99 -2.59
CA ARG A 86 -49.97 -18.22 -4.02
C ARG A 86 -48.71 -17.52 -4.49
N VAL A 87 -48.30 -16.45 -3.83
CA VAL A 87 -47.07 -15.73 -4.15
C VAL A 87 -45.89 -16.35 -3.40
N ALA A 88 -45.04 -17.09 -4.12
CA ALA A 88 -43.76 -17.58 -3.59
C ALA A 88 -42.76 -16.42 -3.44
N VAL A 89 -42.91 -15.62 -2.39
CA VAL A 89 -42.07 -14.44 -2.12
C VAL A 89 -40.69 -14.82 -1.57
N GLN A 90 -40.58 -15.95 -0.88
CA GLN A 90 -39.33 -16.35 -0.22
C GLN A 90 -38.13 -16.48 -1.17
N PRO A 91 -38.23 -17.20 -2.31
CA PRO A 91 -37.10 -17.31 -3.25
C PRO A 91 -36.64 -15.95 -3.82
N ILE A 92 -37.57 -15.02 -4.05
CA ILE A 92 -37.27 -13.69 -4.57
C ILE A 92 -36.63 -12.83 -3.47
N SER A 93 -37.14 -12.88 -2.24
CA SER A 93 -36.56 -12.18 -1.10
C SER A 93 -35.13 -12.65 -0.80
N GLU A 94 -34.90 -13.97 -0.86
CA GLU A 94 -33.57 -14.59 -0.72
C GLU A 94 -32.63 -14.16 -1.85
N ALA A 95 -33.09 -14.16 -3.10
CA ALA A 95 -32.30 -13.72 -4.24
C ALA A 95 -31.92 -12.23 -4.11
N LEU A 96 -32.86 -11.36 -3.76
CA LEU A 96 -32.58 -9.94 -3.50
C LEU A 96 -31.60 -9.76 -2.33
N GLY A 97 -31.69 -10.60 -1.29
CA GLY A 97 -30.76 -10.59 -0.16
C GLY A 97 -29.35 -11.05 -0.55
N LYS A 98 -29.23 -11.98 -1.50
CA LYS A 98 -27.93 -12.38 -2.09
C LYS A 98 -27.33 -11.24 -2.90
N VAL A 99 -28.11 -10.60 -3.78
CA VAL A 99 -27.63 -9.46 -4.60
C VAL A 99 -27.22 -8.28 -3.71
N ARG A 100 -27.97 -8.01 -2.64
CA ARG A 100 -27.62 -6.97 -1.67
C ARG A 100 -26.26 -7.24 -1.01
N ARG A 101 -26.01 -8.47 -0.54
CA ARG A 101 -24.73 -8.86 0.05
C ARG A 101 -23.57 -8.73 -0.94
N ILE A 102 -23.76 -9.20 -2.18
CA ILE A 102 -22.75 -9.03 -3.24
C ILE A 102 -22.44 -7.55 -3.49
N SER A 103 -23.46 -6.69 -3.47
CA SER A 103 -23.27 -5.24 -3.63
C SER A 103 -22.51 -4.61 -2.45
N GLU A 104 -22.73 -5.09 -1.22
CA GLU A 104 -22.03 -4.64 -0.02
C GLU A 104 -20.56 -5.08 -0.03
N GLU A 105 -20.29 -6.34 -0.40
CA GLU A 105 -18.94 -6.88 -0.59
C GLU A 105 -18.17 -6.11 -1.67
N LEU A 106 -18.78 -5.88 -2.84
CA LEU A 106 -18.15 -5.14 -3.93
C LEU A 106 -17.81 -3.70 -3.55
N GLU A 107 -18.68 -3.01 -2.79
CA GLU A 107 -18.39 -1.66 -2.30
C GLU A 107 -17.19 -1.67 -1.33
N GLY A 108 -17.14 -2.65 -0.43
CA GLY A 108 -16.01 -2.87 0.47
C GLY A 108 -14.70 -3.10 -0.28
N ASP A 109 -14.71 -3.98 -1.28
CA ASP A 109 -13.55 -4.29 -2.12
C ASP A 109 -13.06 -3.05 -2.89
N LEU A 110 -13.98 -2.27 -3.47
CA LEU A 110 -13.65 -1.04 -4.19
C LEU A 110 -13.01 0.00 -3.27
N ARG A 111 -13.49 0.13 -2.04
CA ARG A 111 -12.87 1.01 -1.04
C ARG A 111 -11.51 0.48 -0.56
N GLY A 112 -11.36 -0.84 -0.41
CA GLY A 112 -10.06 -1.45 -0.14
C GLY A 112 -9.04 -1.16 -1.26
N LEU A 113 -9.47 -1.24 -2.53
CA LEU A 113 -8.65 -0.84 -3.67
C LEU A 113 -8.29 0.65 -3.65
N GLN A 114 -9.19 1.53 -3.19
CA GLN A 114 -8.87 2.97 -3.04
C GLN A 114 -7.69 3.18 -2.10
N LEU A 115 -7.68 2.52 -0.94
CA LEU A 115 -6.56 2.62 0.01
C LEU A 115 -5.23 2.24 -0.63
N LEU A 116 -5.23 1.20 -1.49
CA LEU A 116 -4.03 0.78 -2.22
C LEU A 116 -3.62 1.73 -3.35
N VAL A 117 -4.57 2.42 -3.98
CA VAL A 117 -4.28 3.40 -5.03
C VAL A 117 -3.73 4.71 -4.45
N GLU A 118 -4.30 5.16 -3.33
CA GLU A 118 -3.88 6.39 -2.65
C GLU A 118 -2.59 6.22 -1.84
N ASP A 119 -2.20 4.96 -1.55
CA ASP A 119 -1.03 4.58 -0.77
C ASP A 119 0.23 5.41 -1.10
N ALA A 120 0.61 5.46 -2.39
CA ALA A 120 1.81 6.17 -2.83
C ALA A 120 1.74 7.68 -2.57
N TYR A 121 0.56 8.27 -2.69
CA TYR A 121 0.37 9.70 -2.43
C TYR A 121 0.43 10.00 -0.93
N GLN A 122 -0.26 9.21 -0.12
CA GLN A 122 -0.30 9.40 1.34
C GLN A 122 1.08 9.21 1.96
N ARG A 123 1.82 8.18 1.55
CA ARG A 123 3.20 7.97 1.99
C ARG A 123 4.13 9.13 1.64
N ARG A 124 4.01 9.69 0.44
CA ARG A 124 4.83 10.84 0.02
C ARG A 124 4.53 12.11 0.84
N SER A 125 3.29 12.24 1.31
CA SER A 125 2.82 13.40 2.08
C SER A 125 3.14 13.29 3.58
N LEU A 126 2.89 12.11 4.17
CA LEU A 126 2.96 11.88 5.62
C LEU A 126 4.24 11.14 6.07
N GLY A 127 4.90 10.44 5.16
CA GLY A 127 5.88 9.40 5.47
C GLY A 127 5.23 8.07 5.81
N LEU A 128 5.98 6.97 5.63
CA LEU A 128 5.49 5.60 5.76
C LEU A 128 4.87 5.29 7.13
N LYS A 129 5.55 5.64 8.24
CA LYS A 129 5.06 5.32 9.59
C LYS A 129 3.73 6.02 9.89
N LEU A 130 3.67 7.34 9.69
CA LEU A 130 2.44 8.11 9.95
C LEU A 130 1.30 7.69 9.03
N HIS A 131 1.59 7.36 7.76
CA HIS A 131 0.60 6.78 6.85
C HIS A 131 0.01 5.48 7.41
N LEU A 132 0.86 4.54 7.86
CA LEU A 132 0.39 3.28 8.45
C LEU A 132 -0.38 3.49 9.75
N GLU A 133 0.05 4.42 10.61
CA GLU A 133 -0.68 4.77 11.82
C GLU A 133 -2.08 5.33 11.51
N LYS A 134 -2.18 6.24 10.54
CA LYS A 134 -3.46 6.77 10.05
C LYS A 134 -4.34 5.67 9.46
N LEU A 135 -3.77 4.82 8.60
CA LEU A 135 -4.46 3.68 8.01
C LEU A 135 -5.09 2.78 9.09
N ILE A 136 -4.31 2.43 10.11
CA ILE A 136 -4.72 1.52 11.19
C ILE A 136 -5.73 2.15 12.14
N ARG A 137 -5.54 3.43 12.49
CA ARG A 137 -6.35 4.11 13.52
C ARG A 137 -7.60 4.80 12.98
N GLU A 138 -7.60 5.16 11.70
CA GLU A 138 -8.66 5.98 11.10
C GLU A 138 -9.28 5.32 9.88
N ASP A 139 -8.50 5.08 8.82
CA ASP A 139 -9.06 4.73 7.51
C ASP A 139 -9.72 3.34 7.51
N LEU A 140 -9.09 2.32 8.12
CA LEU A 140 -9.65 0.97 8.23
C LEU A 140 -10.86 0.88 9.18
N PRO A 141 -10.84 1.48 10.39
CA PRO A 141 -12.04 1.57 11.22
C PRO A 141 -13.19 2.32 10.56
N ALA A 142 -12.92 3.41 9.82
CA ALA A 142 -13.94 4.15 9.07
C ALA A 142 -14.51 3.33 7.90
N LEU A 143 -13.71 2.43 7.32
CA LEU A 143 -14.14 1.50 6.29
C LEU A 143 -15.02 0.37 6.86
N HIS A 144 -14.75 -0.07 8.08
CA HIS A 144 -15.43 -1.19 8.74
C HIS A 144 -16.02 -0.81 10.12
N PRO A 145 -17.00 0.12 10.18
CA PRO A 145 -17.50 0.66 11.44
C PRO A 145 -18.19 -0.38 12.34
N GLU A 146 -18.71 -1.46 11.74
CA GLU A 146 -19.38 -2.56 12.47
C GLU A 146 -18.40 -3.61 13.00
N SER A 147 -17.11 -3.53 12.64
CA SER A 147 -16.11 -4.50 13.04
C SER A 147 -15.66 -4.26 14.49
N PRO A 148 -15.68 -5.28 15.36
CA PRO A 148 -15.16 -5.16 16.73
C PRO A 148 -13.63 -5.24 16.80
N LEU A 149 -12.97 -5.46 15.66
CA LEU A 149 -11.52 -5.68 15.57
C LEU A 149 -10.75 -4.50 16.15
N LYS A 150 -9.86 -4.81 17.11
CA LYS A 150 -8.85 -3.87 17.59
C LYS A 150 -7.51 -4.21 16.98
N VAL A 151 -6.91 -3.23 16.29
CA VAL A 151 -5.58 -3.37 15.72
C VAL A 151 -4.58 -2.58 16.57
N GLN A 152 -3.57 -3.25 17.10
CA GLN A 152 -2.48 -2.61 17.85
C GLN A 152 -1.26 -2.41 16.96
N PRO A 153 -0.89 -1.16 16.63
CA PRO A 153 0.35 -0.86 15.93
C PRO A 153 1.54 -0.77 16.91
N ASP A 154 2.63 -1.46 16.57
CA ASP A 154 3.94 -1.37 17.19
C ASP A 154 4.99 -1.12 16.10
N LEU A 155 5.06 0.12 15.61
CA LEU A 155 5.77 0.50 14.37
C LEU A 155 7.13 1.17 14.60
N TRP A 156 7.70 1.09 15.81
CA TRP A 156 8.90 1.83 16.21
C TRP A 156 10.12 1.56 15.31
N ALA A 157 10.27 0.35 14.76
CA ALA A 157 11.44 0.04 13.92
C ALA A 157 11.42 0.81 12.58
N LEU A 158 10.28 1.40 12.19
CA LEU A 158 10.21 2.30 11.03
C LEU A 158 10.87 3.65 11.28
N ASP A 159 11.06 4.09 12.53
CA ASP A 159 11.77 5.34 12.84
C ASP A 159 13.25 5.28 12.44
N ALA A 160 13.80 4.07 12.34
CA ALA A 160 15.17 3.83 11.90
C ALA A 160 15.31 3.83 10.37
N LEU A 161 14.20 3.74 9.62
CA LEU A 161 14.23 3.99 8.19
C LEU A 161 14.40 5.49 7.98
N SER A 162 15.27 5.85 7.05
CA SER A 162 15.63 7.25 6.85
C SER A 162 14.42 8.06 6.37
N HIS A 163 14.33 9.35 6.74
CA HIS A 163 13.22 10.22 6.30
C HIS A 163 13.20 10.40 4.76
N ASP A 164 14.34 10.11 4.12
CA ASP A 164 14.56 10.09 2.68
C ASP A 164 14.46 8.67 2.08
N LEU A 165 13.90 7.69 2.79
CA LEU A 165 13.71 6.32 2.29
C LEU A 165 13.11 6.34 0.87
N GLU A 166 12.07 7.14 0.66
CA GLU A 166 11.39 7.27 -0.64
C GLU A 166 12.09 8.21 -1.64
N GLN A 167 13.27 8.74 -1.33
CA GLN A 167 14.09 9.51 -2.27
C GLN A 167 14.97 8.62 -3.15
N THR A 168 15.10 7.34 -2.78
CA THR A 168 15.81 6.34 -3.58
C THR A 168 14.81 5.37 -4.21
N GLU A 169 15.15 4.82 -5.36
CA GLU A 169 14.34 3.79 -6.01
C GLU A 169 14.18 2.56 -5.10
N GLU A 170 15.25 2.17 -4.41
CA GLU A 170 15.27 1.00 -3.54
C GLU A 170 14.44 1.21 -2.27
N GLY A 171 14.58 2.36 -1.60
CA GLY A 171 13.76 2.66 -0.44
C GLY A 171 12.28 2.88 -0.80
N THR A 172 11.97 3.38 -2.01
CA THR A 172 10.58 3.41 -2.52
C THR A 172 9.99 2.00 -2.62
N LYS A 173 10.74 1.03 -3.14
CA LYS A 173 10.31 -0.38 -3.22
C LYS A 173 10.09 -0.97 -1.82
N ILE A 174 10.96 -0.67 -0.87
CA ILE A 174 10.81 -1.09 0.54
C ILE A 174 9.53 -0.51 1.14
N ALA A 175 9.32 0.80 1.01
CA ALA A 175 8.15 1.47 1.57
C ALA A 175 6.85 0.94 0.96
N GLU A 176 6.83 0.74 -0.36
CA GLU A 176 5.68 0.17 -1.07
C GLU A 176 5.41 -1.28 -0.65
N ALA A 177 6.45 -2.11 -0.51
CA ALA A 177 6.30 -3.49 -0.06
C ALA A 177 5.74 -3.57 1.37
N ILE A 178 6.22 -2.74 2.29
CA ILE A 178 5.70 -2.66 3.66
C ILE A 178 4.24 -2.22 3.63
N SER A 179 3.96 -1.09 2.99
CA SER A 179 2.63 -0.48 3.04
C SER A 179 1.55 -1.32 2.38
N TYR A 180 1.87 -1.88 1.20
CA TYR A 180 0.96 -2.77 0.50
C TYR A 180 0.69 -4.05 1.30
N THR A 181 1.73 -4.63 1.93
CA THR A 181 1.58 -5.84 2.73
C THR A 181 0.71 -5.59 3.96
N VAL A 182 0.97 -4.52 4.71
CA VAL A 182 0.18 -4.17 5.90
C VAL A 182 -1.28 -3.89 5.51
N THR A 183 -1.50 -3.06 4.49
CA THR A 183 -2.86 -2.73 4.01
C THR A 183 -3.63 -3.98 3.59
N GLN A 184 -3.03 -4.84 2.76
CA GLN A 184 -3.72 -6.01 2.24
C GLN A 184 -3.94 -7.08 3.30
N ALA A 185 -2.98 -7.27 4.22
CA ALA A 185 -3.13 -8.21 5.32
C ALA A 185 -4.26 -7.76 6.23
N LEU A 186 -4.33 -6.49 6.62
CA LEU A 186 -5.41 -5.97 7.47
C LEU A 186 -6.77 -6.03 6.78
N LEU A 187 -6.86 -5.70 5.48
CA LEU A 187 -8.11 -5.88 4.72
C LEU A 187 -8.59 -7.34 4.77
N ASN A 188 -7.67 -8.31 4.65
CA ASN A 188 -8.04 -9.72 4.81
C ASN A 188 -8.53 -10.04 6.23
N VAL A 189 -7.93 -9.44 7.27
CA VAL A 189 -8.40 -9.61 8.66
C VAL A 189 -9.82 -9.07 8.81
N TYR A 190 -10.06 -7.82 8.40
CA TYR A 190 -11.38 -7.18 8.47
C TYR A 190 -12.44 -7.96 7.68
N ASN A 191 -12.12 -8.43 6.48
CA ASN A 191 -13.10 -9.07 5.60
C ASN A 191 -13.32 -10.56 5.89
N HIS A 192 -12.33 -11.26 6.44
CA HIS A 192 -12.35 -12.73 6.43
C HIS A 192 -11.98 -13.39 7.75
N ALA A 193 -11.22 -12.74 8.64
CA ALA A 193 -10.69 -13.45 9.81
C ALA A 193 -11.75 -13.68 10.90
N GLY A 194 -12.71 -12.77 11.05
CA GLY A 194 -13.59 -12.76 12.23
C GLY A 194 -12.80 -12.60 13.53
N ALA A 195 -11.67 -11.90 13.46
CA ALA A 195 -10.75 -11.64 14.57
C ALA A 195 -11.32 -10.57 15.50
N SER A 196 -10.99 -10.68 16.78
CA SER A 196 -11.26 -9.64 17.79
C SER A 196 -10.05 -8.73 18.00
N PHE A 197 -8.86 -9.24 17.69
CA PHE A 197 -7.60 -8.57 17.89
C PHE A 197 -6.59 -8.88 16.78
N ALA A 198 -5.84 -7.85 16.39
CA ALA A 198 -4.70 -8.00 15.50
C ALA A 198 -3.54 -7.08 15.92
N THR A 199 -2.33 -7.46 15.57
CA THR A 199 -1.11 -6.69 15.83
C THR A 199 -0.37 -6.42 14.53
N VAL A 200 0.17 -5.21 14.37
CA VAL A 200 1.14 -4.88 13.32
C VAL A 200 2.43 -4.46 14.02
N GLN A 201 3.45 -5.31 13.98
CA GLN A 201 4.71 -5.06 14.67
C GLN A 201 5.87 -4.95 13.66
N THR A 202 6.75 -3.97 13.87
CA THR A 202 7.99 -3.85 13.12
C THR A 202 9.20 -4.08 14.01
N VAL A 203 10.17 -4.86 13.53
CA VAL A 203 11.39 -5.21 14.25
C VAL A 203 12.58 -5.02 13.33
N ARG A 204 13.68 -4.48 13.86
CA ARG A 204 14.96 -4.44 13.17
C ARG A 204 15.88 -5.53 13.70
N LYS A 205 16.36 -6.41 12.83
CA LYS A 205 17.29 -7.49 13.21
C LYS A 205 18.17 -7.89 12.03
N ASN A 206 19.46 -8.10 12.29
CA ASN A 206 20.42 -8.65 11.30
C ASN A 206 20.47 -7.89 9.96
N GLY A 207 20.34 -6.56 9.97
CA GLY A 207 20.34 -5.76 8.73
C GLY A 207 19.05 -5.87 7.92
N ASN A 208 17.99 -6.42 8.50
CA ASN A 208 16.65 -6.48 7.92
C ASN A 208 15.67 -5.69 8.78
N ILE A 209 14.59 -5.24 8.14
CA ILE A 209 13.34 -4.90 8.79
C ILE A 209 12.36 -6.05 8.60
N GLU A 210 11.72 -6.47 9.69
CA GLU A 210 10.70 -7.49 9.71
C GLU A 210 9.37 -6.85 10.11
N VAL A 211 8.31 -7.15 9.38
CA VAL A 211 6.95 -6.70 9.64
C VAL A 211 6.07 -7.91 9.90
N TYR A 212 5.52 -7.98 11.11
CA TYR A 212 4.63 -9.04 11.57
C TYR A 212 3.20 -8.51 11.63
N ILE A 213 2.30 -9.14 10.88
CA ILE A 213 0.86 -8.88 10.96
C ILE A 213 0.19 -10.14 11.46
N SER A 214 -0.37 -10.12 12.67
CA SER A 214 -0.97 -11.31 13.29
C SER A 214 -2.40 -11.03 13.74
N ASP A 215 -3.30 -12.00 13.59
CA ASP A 215 -4.69 -11.94 14.07
C ASP A 215 -5.09 -13.19 14.87
N ASP A 216 -6.06 -13.02 15.78
CA ASP A 216 -6.67 -14.09 16.58
C ASP A 216 -7.91 -14.72 15.92
N GLY A 217 -8.04 -14.57 14.61
CA GLY A 217 -9.19 -14.98 13.83
C GLY A 217 -9.29 -16.48 13.64
N ARG A 218 -10.13 -16.89 12.69
CA ARG A 218 -10.44 -18.30 12.46
C ARG A 218 -9.31 -19.10 11.79
N GLY A 219 -8.30 -18.42 11.26
CA GLY A 219 -7.25 -19.02 10.41
C GLY A 219 -7.80 -19.73 9.17
N PHE A 220 -6.92 -20.34 8.39
CA PHE A 220 -7.27 -21.13 7.21
C PHE A 220 -6.17 -22.14 6.88
N ASP A 221 -6.55 -23.17 6.12
CA ASP A 221 -5.57 -24.11 5.58
C ASP A 221 -4.84 -23.48 4.39
N THR A 222 -3.56 -23.14 4.58
CA THR A 222 -2.72 -22.54 3.55
C THR A 222 -2.51 -23.43 2.33
N SER A 223 -2.65 -24.76 2.47
CA SER A 223 -2.50 -25.70 1.36
C SER A 223 -3.73 -25.75 0.45
N SER A 224 -4.88 -25.32 0.97
CA SER A 224 -6.16 -25.34 0.25
C SER A 224 -6.33 -24.20 -0.77
N ILE A 225 -5.44 -23.19 -0.75
CA ILE A 225 -5.52 -22.00 -1.59
C ILE A 225 -4.22 -21.85 -2.38
N SER A 226 -4.33 -21.81 -3.70
CA SER A 226 -3.16 -21.48 -4.54
C SER A 226 -2.63 -20.09 -4.15
N PRO A 227 -1.31 -19.93 -3.90
CA PRO A 227 -0.72 -18.65 -3.55
C PRO A 227 -1.07 -17.52 -4.53
N GLU A 228 -1.18 -17.84 -5.82
CA GLU A 228 -1.51 -16.90 -6.91
C GLU A 228 -2.94 -16.36 -6.84
N LYS A 229 -3.84 -17.09 -6.18
CA LYS A 229 -5.24 -16.70 -5.98
C LYS A 229 -5.44 -15.88 -4.70
N THR A 230 -4.40 -15.71 -3.89
CA THR A 230 -4.48 -14.91 -2.67
C THR A 230 -4.31 -13.43 -2.99
N SER A 231 -5.03 -12.57 -2.28
CA SER A 231 -4.82 -11.12 -2.35
C SER A 231 -3.39 -10.70 -1.96
N LEU A 232 -2.69 -11.53 -1.19
CA LEU A 232 -1.29 -11.35 -0.78
C LEU A 232 -0.27 -11.79 -1.84
N PHE A 233 -0.69 -12.33 -3.00
CA PHE A 233 0.23 -12.67 -4.08
C PHE A 233 1.02 -11.45 -4.55
N LYS A 234 0.34 -10.32 -4.76
CA LYS A 234 0.97 -9.04 -5.13
C LYS A 234 1.91 -8.53 -4.05
N ALA A 235 1.57 -8.71 -2.78
CA ALA A 235 2.45 -8.38 -1.66
C ALA A 235 3.76 -9.20 -1.71
N ARG A 236 3.68 -10.48 -2.07
CA ARG A 236 4.87 -11.33 -2.28
C ARG A 236 5.72 -10.88 -3.47
N LEU A 237 5.11 -10.41 -4.56
CA LEU A 237 5.86 -9.85 -5.70
C LEU A 237 6.62 -8.59 -5.28
N LYS A 238 5.95 -7.65 -4.60
CA LYS A 238 6.57 -6.43 -4.09
C LYS A 238 7.70 -6.70 -3.10
N ALA A 239 7.50 -7.68 -2.21
CA ALA A 239 8.56 -8.12 -1.30
C ALA A 239 9.80 -8.58 -2.06
N ARG A 240 9.63 -9.37 -3.14
CA ARG A 240 10.76 -9.82 -3.99
C ARG A 240 11.42 -8.67 -4.75
N GLU A 241 10.63 -7.73 -5.28
CA GLU A 241 11.15 -6.53 -5.95
C GLU A 241 11.99 -5.66 -5.01
N ALA A 242 11.66 -5.64 -3.72
CA ALA A 242 12.43 -5.00 -2.66
C ALA A 242 13.55 -5.89 -2.08
N GLY A 243 13.90 -7.00 -2.72
CA GLY A 243 14.99 -7.90 -2.30
C GLY A 243 14.69 -8.76 -1.07
N GLY A 244 13.43 -8.84 -0.66
CA GLY A 244 12.98 -9.55 0.53
C GLY A 244 12.02 -10.71 0.27
N ILE A 245 11.40 -11.19 1.35
CA ILE A 245 10.55 -12.39 1.35
C ILE A 245 9.30 -12.13 2.17
N LEU A 246 8.17 -12.69 1.71
CA LEU A 246 6.91 -12.71 2.44
C LEU A 246 6.50 -14.16 2.71
N SER A 247 6.25 -14.47 3.98
CA SER A 247 5.74 -15.76 4.44
C SER A 247 4.40 -15.60 5.15
N ILE A 248 3.57 -16.64 5.09
CA ILE A 248 2.24 -16.67 5.71
C ILE A 248 2.15 -17.98 6.48
N GLN A 249 1.77 -17.88 7.73
CA GLN A 249 1.45 -19.00 8.60
C GLN A 249 0.00 -18.83 9.04
N SER A 250 -0.79 -19.90 8.97
CA SER A 250 -2.18 -19.84 9.41
C SER A 250 -2.55 -21.16 10.06
N VAL A 251 -3.28 -21.06 11.16
CA VAL A 251 -3.74 -22.19 11.96
C VAL A 251 -5.25 -22.10 12.06
N PRO A 252 -6.02 -23.00 11.46
CA PRO A 252 -7.48 -22.91 11.48
C PRO A 252 -8.09 -23.18 12.87
N ARG A 253 -9.34 -22.78 13.08
CA ARG A 253 -10.10 -23.23 14.25
C ARG A 253 -10.52 -24.71 14.11
N PRO A 254 -10.64 -25.46 15.22
CA PRO A 254 -10.59 -25.02 16.62
C PRO A 254 -9.23 -25.21 17.31
N GLN A 255 -8.09 -25.21 16.59
CA GLN A 255 -6.78 -25.37 17.25
C GLN A 255 -6.49 -24.23 18.24
N VAL A 256 -5.70 -24.51 19.29
CA VAL A 256 -5.48 -23.57 20.42
C VAL A 256 -4.77 -22.29 19.99
N GLU A 257 -3.79 -22.39 19.09
CA GLU A 257 -3.06 -21.25 18.54
C GLU A 257 -3.60 -20.86 17.15
N HIS A 258 -4.93 -20.77 17.01
CA HIS A 258 -5.56 -20.39 15.75
C HIS A 258 -5.29 -18.94 15.38
N GLY A 259 -5.36 -18.63 14.09
CA GLY A 259 -5.16 -17.28 13.56
C GLY A 259 -4.33 -17.28 12.29
N THR A 260 -3.91 -16.10 11.86
CA THR A 260 -2.97 -15.94 10.73
C THR A 260 -1.86 -14.98 11.13
N THR A 261 -0.64 -15.31 10.71
CA THR A 261 0.52 -14.44 10.81
C THR A 261 1.14 -14.28 9.43
N VAL A 262 1.25 -13.03 8.98
CA VAL A 262 2.00 -12.63 7.79
C VAL A 262 3.31 -12.02 8.24
N VAL A 263 4.42 -12.51 7.70
CA VAL A 263 5.77 -12.01 8.01
C VAL A 263 6.42 -11.55 6.72
N LEU A 264 6.72 -10.25 6.66
CA LEU A 264 7.50 -9.62 5.61
C LEU A 264 8.90 -9.33 6.13
N GLN A 265 9.93 -9.76 5.40
CA GLN A 265 11.32 -9.50 5.72
C GLN A 265 11.94 -8.75 4.54
N LEU A 266 12.51 -7.56 4.79
CA LEU A 266 13.16 -6.74 3.77
C LEU A 266 14.57 -6.36 4.24
N PRO A 267 15.56 -6.35 3.34
CA PRO A 267 16.87 -5.79 3.65
C PRO A 267 16.75 -4.28 3.87
N ILE A 268 17.42 -3.75 4.89
CA ILE A 268 17.54 -2.30 5.07
C ILE A 268 18.93 -1.85 4.60
N PRO A 269 19.02 -0.81 3.76
CA PRO A 269 20.30 -0.20 3.42
C PRO A 269 21.00 0.22 4.71
N GLN A 270 22.25 -0.20 4.93
CA GLN A 270 23.04 0.34 6.01
C GLN A 270 23.24 1.82 5.71
N SER A 271 22.63 2.70 6.52
CA SER A 271 23.12 4.07 6.56
C SER A 271 24.54 3.98 7.09
N GLU A 272 25.53 4.22 6.21
CA GLU A 272 26.85 4.64 6.67
C GLU A 272 26.61 5.92 7.47
N GLN A 273 26.45 5.79 8.79
CA GLN A 273 26.77 6.88 9.68
C GLN A 273 28.26 7.13 9.49
N ARG A 274 28.61 7.97 8.51
CA ARG A 274 29.87 8.70 8.52
C ARG A 274 29.82 9.61 9.73
N PHE A 275 30.12 9.04 10.90
CA PHE A 275 30.74 9.80 11.95
C PHE A 275 32.04 10.32 11.34
N THR A 276 31.99 11.54 10.81
CA THR A 276 33.21 12.32 10.60
C THR A 276 33.70 12.68 12.00
N SER A 277 34.34 11.73 12.69
CA SER A 277 35.32 12.03 13.71
C SER A 277 36.55 12.59 12.99
N GLY A 278 36.41 13.80 12.46
CA GLY A 278 37.57 14.60 12.11
C GLY A 278 38.22 15.07 13.40
N PRO A 279 39.54 14.87 13.61
CA PRO A 279 40.21 15.53 14.72
C PRO A 279 40.00 17.05 14.58
N LEU A 280 39.65 17.70 15.68
CA LEU A 280 39.61 19.17 15.75
C LEU A 280 40.97 19.73 15.33
N PRO A 281 41.05 20.75 14.47
CA PRO A 281 42.33 21.37 14.13
C PRO A 281 42.95 22.01 15.38
N GLU A 282 44.17 21.59 15.71
CA GLU A 282 44.97 22.04 16.87
C GLU A 282 45.40 23.51 16.82
N SER A 283 44.95 24.32 15.87
CA SER A 283 45.44 25.68 15.67
C SER A 283 44.76 26.75 16.55
N MET A 284 44.28 26.40 17.74
CA MET A 284 43.62 27.36 18.65
C MET A 284 44.18 27.41 20.08
N TYR A 285 45.39 26.90 20.30
CA TYR A 285 46.05 26.88 21.62
C TYR A 285 47.45 27.54 21.68
N GLU A 286 47.71 28.58 20.87
CA GLU A 286 48.87 29.46 21.11
C GLU A 286 48.45 30.93 21.14
N MET A 287 48.15 31.42 22.35
CA MET A 287 48.38 32.79 22.81
C MET A 287 49.16 32.72 24.13
#